data_AF-A0A2Z5U7B2-F1
#
_entry.id   AF-A0A2Z5U7B2-F1
#
_cell.length_a   1.000
_cell.length_b   1.000
_cell.length_c   1.000
_cell.angle_alpha   90.00
_cell.angle_beta   90.00
_cell.angle_gamma   90.00
#
_symmetry.space_group_name_H-M   'P 1'
#
loop_
_entity.id
_entity.type
_entity.pdbx_description
1 polymer ?
#
loop_
_entity_poly.entity_id
_entity_poly.type
_entity_poly.pdbx_seq_one_letter_code
_entity_poly.pdbx_strand_id
1 'polypeptide(L)'
;LVHLLNHVWPNIFETSPHLVQAFMDAVEGMRVALGPIKILQYALQGLFHPARKVRDVYWKIYNTLYIGGQDALVAGYPRIHNDPNNHFIRYELDYML
;
A
#
# COMPACT_ATOMS: atom_id res chain seq x y z
N LEU A 1 -2.51 6.44 -16.39
CA LEU A 1 -3.15 5.72 -15.27
C LEU A 1 -2.85 6.34 -13.90
N VAL A 2 -1.60 6.66 -13.53
CA VAL A 2 -1.30 7.36 -12.25
C VAL A 2 -2.11 8.65 -12.08
N HIS A 3 -2.24 9.45 -13.14
CA HIS A 3 -3.07 10.66 -13.08
C HIS A 3 -4.53 10.37 -12.68
N LEU A 4 -5.13 9.30 -13.20
CA LEU A 4 -6.48 8.88 -12.83
C LEU A 4 -6.52 8.33 -11.40
N LEU A 5 -5.50 7.60 -10.97
CA LEU A 5 -5.38 7.13 -9.58
C LEU A 5 -5.44 8.30 -8.59
N ASN A 6 -4.84 9.45 -8.92
CA ASN A 6 -4.92 10.65 -8.07
C ASN A 6 -6.35 11.19 -7.89
N HIS A 7 -7.24 10.96 -8.86
CA HIS A 7 -8.65 11.30 -8.76
C HIS A 7 -9.51 10.19 -8.12
N VAL A 8 -9.07 8.93 -8.22
CA VAL A 8 -9.73 7.80 -7.56
C VAL A 8 -9.42 7.75 -6.06
N TRP A 9 -8.17 8.01 -5.66
CA TRP A 9 -7.69 7.85 -4.28
C TRP A 9 -8.45 8.66 -3.21
N PRO A 10 -8.91 9.90 -3.47
CA PRO A 10 -9.71 10.65 -2.50
C PRO A 10 -11.01 9.94 -2.06
N ASN A 11 -11.54 9.03 -2.88
CA ASN A 11 -12.76 8.26 -2.58
C ASN A 11 -12.53 7.10 -1.61
N ILE A 12 -11.29 6.92 -1.12
CA ILE A 12 -10.93 5.87 -0.15
C ILE A 12 -11.83 5.86 1.11
N PHE A 13 -12.35 7.01 1.52
CA PHE A 13 -13.19 7.13 2.72
C PHE A 13 -14.69 7.09 2.43
N GLU A 14 -15.10 6.62 1.25
CA GLU A 14 -16.51 6.42 0.97
C GLU A 14 -17.17 5.40 1.91
N THR A 15 -18.47 5.56 2.10
CA THR A 15 -19.29 4.71 2.96
C THR A 15 -20.36 3.93 2.21
N SER A 16 -20.73 4.39 1.01
CA SER A 16 -21.71 3.68 0.18
C SER A 16 -21.14 2.33 -0.27
N PRO A 17 -21.80 1.19 0.01
CA PRO A 17 -21.26 -0.14 -0.29
C PRO A 17 -20.86 -0.33 -1.75
N HIS A 18 -21.67 0.18 -2.69
CA HIS A 18 -21.40 0.07 -4.11
C HIS A 18 -20.21 0.93 -4.55
N LEU A 19 -20.05 2.13 -3.99
CA LEU A 19 -18.92 3.00 -4.30
C LEU A 19 -17.62 2.47 -3.69
N VAL A 20 -17.68 1.91 -2.48
CA VAL A 20 -16.51 1.27 -1.85
C VAL A 20 -16.04 0.09 -2.69
N GLN A 21 -16.96 -0.75 -3.19
CA GLN A 21 -16.59 -1.86 -4.07
C GLN A 21 -15.96 -1.35 -5.37
N ALA A 22 -16.58 -0.37 -6.03
CA ALA A 22 -16.04 0.23 -7.25
C ALA A 22 -14.65 0.86 -7.05
N PHE A 23 -14.44 1.51 -5.90
CA PHE A 23 -13.12 2.03 -5.51
C PHE A 23 -12.09 0.91 -5.36
N MET A 24 -12.42 -0.16 -4.63
CA MET A 24 -11.51 -1.29 -4.41
C MET A 24 -11.17 -1.99 -5.74
N ASP A 25 -12.14 -2.18 -6.63
CA ASP A 25 -11.94 -2.78 -7.95
C ASP A 25 -11.05 -1.89 -8.84
N ALA A 26 -11.25 -0.57 -8.79
CA ALA A 26 -10.40 0.38 -9.50
C ALA A 26 -8.96 0.34 -8.98
N VAL A 27 -8.75 0.30 -7.66
CA VAL A 27 -7.41 0.19 -7.06
C VAL A 27 -6.74 -1.13 -7.45
N GLU A 28 -7.48 -2.23 -7.50
CA GLU A 28 -6.95 -3.53 -7.92
C GLU A 28 -6.59 -3.55 -9.42
N GLY A 29 -7.41 -2.96 -10.28
CA GLY A 29 -7.06 -2.77 -11.69
C GLY A 29 -5.82 -1.90 -11.88
N MET A 30 -5.70 -0.81 -11.10
CA MET A 30 -4.53 0.05 -11.08
C MET A 30 -3.28 -0.67 -10.55
N ARG A 31 -3.41 -1.60 -9.58
CA ARG A 31 -2.31 -2.43 -9.08
C ARG A 31 -1.68 -3.25 -10.19
N VAL A 32 -2.49 -3.91 -11.01
CA VAL A 32 -2.00 -4.73 -12.13
C VAL A 32 -1.38 -3.85 -13.22
N ALA A 33 -1.99 -2.70 -13.53
CA ALA A 33 -1.55 -1.85 -14.64
C ALA A 33 -0.37 -0.92 -14.32
N LEU A 34 -0.25 -0.44 -13.06
CA LEU A 34 0.82 0.44 -12.60
C LEU A 34 1.92 -0.28 -11.82
N GLY A 35 1.64 -1.52 -11.41
CA GLY A 35 2.48 -2.31 -10.53
C GLY A 35 2.14 -2.12 -9.04
N PRO A 36 2.37 -3.17 -8.22
CA PRO A 36 2.00 -3.17 -6.81
C PRO A 36 2.79 -2.15 -5.98
N ILE A 37 4.04 -1.85 -6.36
CA ILE A 37 4.88 -0.87 -5.66
C ILE A 37 4.25 0.53 -5.70
N LYS A 38 3.59 0.90 -6.81
CA LYS A 38 2.94 2.22 -6.90
C LYS A 38 1.77 2.32 -5.93
N ILE A 39 0.96 1.27 -5.81
CA ILE A 39 -0.15 1.23 -4.83
C ILE A 39 0.38 1.20 -3.40
N LEU A 40 1.46 0.45 -3.14
CA LEU A 40 2.16 0.44 -1.85
C LEU A 40 2.54 1.87 -1.42
N GLN A 41 3.13 2.66 -2.32
CA GLN A 41 3.53 4.05 -2.04
C GLN A 41 2.35 4.93 -1.59
N TYR A 42 1.16 4.74 -2.15
CA TYR A 42 -0.04 5.47 -1.72
C TYR A 42 -0.59 4.94 -0.40
N ALA A 43 -0.46 3.63 -0.13
CA ALA A 43 -0.98 3.01 1.08
C ALA A 43 -0.11 3.28 2.33
N LEU A 44 1.22 3.40 2.19
CA LEU A 44 2.16 3.49 3.32
C LEU A 44 1.80 4.60 4.33
N GLN A 45 1.33 5.76 3.85
CA GLN A 45 1.01 6.90 4.70
C GLN A 45 -0.12 6.64 5.72
N GLY A 46 -1.03 5.70 5.42
CA GLY A 46 -2.20 5.43 6.25
C GLY A 46 -2.08 4.21 7.17
N LEU A 47 -1.07 3.35 6.98
CA LEU A 47 -0.93 2.10 7.74
C LEU A 47 -0.72 2.36 9.25
N PHE A 48 0.14 3.32 9.58
CA PHE A 48 0.45 3.69 10.96
C PHE A 48 -0.13 5.05 11.38
N HIS A 49 -1.11 5.56 10.63
CA HIS A 49 -1.77 6.83 10.93
C HIS A 49 -2.43 6.78 12.33
N PRO A 50 -2.41 7.85 13.16
CA PRO A 50 -2.92 7.81 14.53
C PRO A 50 -4.44 7.57 14.63
N ALA A 51 -5.22 8.01 13.64
CA ALA A 51 -6.67 7.78 13.61
C ALA A 51 -7.01 6.34 13.19
N ARG A 52 -7.79 5.63 14.02
CA ARG A 52 -8.26 4.26 13.74
C ARG A 52 -9.02 4.15 12.41
N LYS A 53 -9.95 5.07 12.15
CA LYS A 53 -10.75 5.07 10.90
C LYS A 53 -9.89 5.13 9.64
N VAL A 54 -8.74 5.81 9.70
CA VAL A 54 -7.80 5.86 8.57
C VAL A 54 -7.11 4.51 8.42
N ARG A 55 -6.57 3.97 9.51
CA ARG A 55 -5.90 2.66 9.50
C ARG A 55 -6.79 1.55 8.98
N ASP A 56 -8.05 1.48 9.43
CA ASP A 56 -8.97 0.40 9.06
C ASP A 56 -9.10 0.25 7.53
N VAL A 57 -9.21 1.37 6.81
CA VAL A 57 -9.33 1.37 5.35
C VAL A 57 -7.99 1.12 4.66
N TYR A 58 -6.92 1.76 5.13
CA TYR A 58 -5.60 1.60 4.52
C TYR A 58 -5.04 0.18 4.69
N TRP A 59 -5.27 -0.45 5.84
CA TRP A 59 -4.94 -1.86 6.05
C TRP A 59 -5.77 -2.78 5.15
N LYS A 60 -7.04 -2.47 4.91
CA LYS A 60 -7.86 -3.22 3.95
C LYS A 60 -7.25 -3.21 2.54
N ILE A 61 -6.81 -2.04 2.06
CA ILE A 61 -6.13 -1.92 0.74
C ILE A 61 -4.81 -2.69 0.74
N TYR A 62 -4.00 -2.53 1.79
CA TYR A 62 -2.73 -3.25 1.91
C TYR A 62 -2.92 -4.77 1.90
N ASN A 63 -3.96 -5.29 2.55
CA ASN A 63 -4.26 -6.72 2.54
C ASN A 63 -4.58 -7.22 1.13
N THR A 64 -5.40 -6.50 0.36
CA THR A 64 -5.67 -6.84 -1.05
C THR A 64 -4.40 -6.80 -1.89
N LEU A 65 -3.59 -5.74 -1.72
CA LEU A 65 -2.30 -5.59 -2.40
C LEU A 65 -1.34 -6.75 -2.09
N TYR A 66 -1.25 -7.14 -0.82
CA TYR A 66 -0.40 -8.22 -0.34
C TYR A 66 -0.80 -9.56 -0.96
N ILE A 67 -2.10 -9.88 -0.96
CA ILE A 67 -2.63 -11.10 -1.58
C ILE A 67 -2.35 -11.11 -3.10
N GLY A 68 -2.49 -9.96 -3.78
CA GLY A 68 -2.36 -9.86 -5.23
C GLY A 68 -0.93 -9.86 -5.78
N GLY A 69 0.10 -9.69 -4.95
CA GLY A 69 1.47 -9.53 -5.44
C GLY A 69 2.55 -9.51 -4.36
N GLN A 70 2.44 -10.39 -3.36
CA GLN A 70 3.36 -10.46 -2.21
C GLN A 70 4.84 -10.40 -2.60
N ASP A 71 5.28 -11.24 -3.54
CA ASP A 71 6.70 -11.36 -3.93
C ASP A 71 7.25 -10.03 -4.49
N ALA A 72 6.47 -9.37 -5.35
CA ALA A 72 6.84 -8.08 -5.92
C ALA A 72 6.96 -6.95 -4.88
N LEU A 73 6.32 -7.08 -3.70
CA LEU A 73 6.43 -6.08 -2.63
C LEU A 73 7.79 -6.09 -1.94
N VAL A 74 8.56 -7.19 -2.00
CA VAL A 74 9.87 -7.30 -1.36
C VAL A 74 10.81 -6.19 -1.83
N ALA A 75 10.78 -5.87 -3.13
CA ALA A 75 11.54 -4.78 -3.74
C ALA A 75 10.98 -3.37 -3.43
N GLY A 76 9.72 -3.27 -2.99
CA GLY A 76 9.02 -2.01 -2.75
C GLY A 76 8.98 -1.55 -1.29
N TYR A 77 9.26 -2.43 -0.31
CA TYR A 77 9.20 -2.06 1.10
C TYR A 77 10.24 -0.98 1.45
N PRO A 78 9.85 0.09 2.18
CA PRO A 78 10.79 1.12 2.60
C PRO A 78 11.81 0.57 3.59
N ARG A 79 13.00 1.16 3.61
CA ARG A 79 14.00 0.88 4.64
C ARG A 79 13.52 1.45 5.97
N ILE A 80 13.39 0.60 6.99
CA ILE A 80 13.11 0.99 8.36
C ILE A 80 14.40 0.82 9.16
N HIS A 81 14.82 1.87 9.86
CA HIS A 81 16.02 1.84 10.70
C HIS A 81 15.78 1.01 11.95
N ASN A 82 16.83 0.34 12.42
CA ASN A 82 16.81 -0.37 13.70
C ASN A 82 16.50 0.58 14.86
N ASP A 83 15.88 0.04 15.90
CA ASP A 83 15.74 0.69 17.20
C ASP A 83 16.63 -0.04 18.24
N PRO A 84 16.72 0.43 19.49
CA PRO A 84 17.54 -0.21 20.52
C PRO A 84 17.17 -1.67 20.85
N ASN A 85 15.92 -2.06 20.58
CA ASN A 85 15.36 -3.36 20.94
C ASN A 85 15.24 -4.31 19.73
N ASN A 86 15.24 -3.78 18.50
CA ASN A 86 14.87 -4.52 17.29
C ASN A 86 15.77 -4.19 16.10
N HIS A 87 16.10 -5.22 15.34
CA HIS A 87 16.77 -5.11 14.04
C HIS A 87 15.74 -5.23 12.90
N PHE A 88 15.52 -4.14 12.16
CA PHE A 88 14.55 -4.04 11.06
C PHE A 88 15.18 -3.97 9.67
N ILE A 89 16.48 -3.70 9.57
CA ILE A 89 17.20 -3.59 8.30
C ILE A 89 17.38 -4.99 7.67
N ARG A 90 17.17 -5.08 6.34
CA ARG A 90 17.44 -6.26 5.50
C ARG A 90 18.82 -6.12 4.86
N TYR A 91 19.86 -6.56 5.55
CA TYR A 91 21.25 -6.32 5.16
C TYR A 91 21.67 -7.02 3.86
N GLU A 92 21.01 -8.13 3.52
CA GLU A 92 21.26 -8.90 2.30
C GLU A 92 20.99 -8.09 1.02
N LEU A 93 20.13 -7.06 1.11
CA LEU A 93 19.83 -6.16 0.00
C LEU A 93 20.87 -5.04 -0.18
N ASP A 94 21.84 -4.91 0.73
CA ASP A 94 22.91 -3.89 0.67
C ASP A 94 24.23 -4.42 0.09
N TYR A 95 24.30 -5.71 -0.24
CA TYR A 95 25.52 -6.28 -0.81
C TYR A 95 25.83 -5.68 -2.18
N MET A 96 27.06 -5.18 -2.31
CA MET A 96 27.65 -4.71 -3.57
C MET A 96 28.92 -5.53 -3.77
N LEU A 97 28.95 -6.36 -4.83
CA LEU A 97 30.07 -7.23 -5.17
C LEU A 97 31.01 -6.57 -6.18
#